data_AF-A0A542UF68-F1
#
_entry.id   AF-A0A542UF68-F1
#
_cell.length_a   1.000
_cell.length_b   1.000
_cell.length_c   1.000
_cell.angle_alpha   90.00
_cell.angle_beta   90.00
_cell.angle_gamma   90.00
#
_symmetry.space_group_name_H-M   'P 1'
#
loop_
_entity.id
_entity.type
_entity.pdbx_description
1 polymer ?
#
loop_
_entity_poly.entity_id
_entity_poly.type
_entity_poly.pdbx_seq_one_letter_code
_entity_poly.pdbx_strand_id
1 'polypeptide(L)'
;MMVRRRSLAFVGVAALVPLVASAASAASAHAASASLAVTTLGRHGGKVSTTVTVVAVPSGQTYSVKSGKRISLPSGRYIAMTDIYESATDGPGTDTIGAQVVQVSGSASVTLDARKGKAVKVSLDTPADVTAPPRISAQVCAAAVSDMPSAFSVGGWNDEGSLYAIPNSSKLLQFGYLAQWSGDDSYVAVKNTTGIPAAPGGSFKRSGLATMRFSVSGGTQMARQNDTALQARPKTDDCTTDLMAGVRDDDAPYSATVHVTPGTWQPRDDIFASNGDDVGGGFPKLRTLQAGQSSTQSFGRAAWGPMHYLPVVDRKSVTFFPDALIGDPDVGTSGADPTKETVVLSKGSTTVKKQTLSNWGSSDAEFSAGIRSAGWYRLTVDAQRYRPGITFPAGMLSSRATLDWYFRADPAASMVAPVFLTRFLPTGLNTHNQAAPNSTTTVDVSAGRDSQGPDLKFTKVTARSVRVWSSTDGGRTWQAATVRQSGSAWQASVHNPASGAVALRSEVTDSAGDRSVETVYRAYAIG
;
A
#
# COMPACT_ATOMS: atom_id res chain seq x y z
N MET A 1 5.61 30.29 -7.08
CA MET A 1 4.70 29.14 -7.24
C MET A 1 4.16 28.79 -5.87
N MET A 2 2.91 29.16 -5.56
CA MET A 2 2.30 28.87 -4.25
C MET A 2 2.06 27.36 -4.14
N VAL A 3 2.91 26.64 -3.39
CA VAL A 3 2.67 25.25 -3.03
C VAL A 3 1.47 25.24 -2.08
N ARG A 4 0.29 24.91 -2.62
CA ARG A 4 -0.92 24.73 -1.82
C ARG A 4 -0.68 23.51 -0.93
N ARG A 5 -0.41 23.73 0.37
CA ARG A 5 -0.19 22.67 1.37
C ARG A 5 -1.47 21.82 1.44
N ARG A 6 -1.52 20.72 0.70
CA ARG A 6 -2.52 19.67 0.93
C ARG A 6 -2.13 19.06 2.27
N SER A 7 -3.02 19.13 3.26
CA SER A 7 -2.86 18.38 4.49
C SER A 7 -2.67 16.92 4.09
N LEU A 8 -1.50 16.36 4.37
CA LEU A 8 -1.37 14.91 4.49
C LEU A 8 -2.25 14.58 5.69
N ALA A 9 -3.52 14.26 5.42
CA ALA A 9 -4.35 13.64 6.41
C ALA A 9 -3.66 12.30 6.68
N PHE A 10 -3.03 12.17 7.85
CA PHE A 10 -2.76 10.85 8.41
C PHE A 10 -4.13 10.16 8.42
N VAL A 11 -4.31 9.15 7.57
CA VAL A 11 -5.55 8.40 7.49
C VAL A 11 -5.57 7.49 8.71
N GLY A 12 -5.81 8.09 9.88
CA GLY A 12 -6.25 7.34 11.03
C GLY A 12 -7.54 6.66 10.62
N VAL A 13 -7.52 5.32 10.52
CA VAL A 13 -8.71 4.51 10.31
C VAL A 13 -9.66 4.84 11.44
N ALA A 14 -10.65 5.69 11.16
CA ALA A 14 -11.75 5.93 12.07
C ALA A 14 -12.53 4.62 12.15
N ALA A 15 -12.32 3.85 13.22
CA ALA A 15 -13.20 2.73 13.54
C ALA A 15 -14.62 3.30 13.72
N LEU A 16 -15.46 3.16 12.69
CA LEU A 16 -16.88 3.45 12.75
C LEU A 16 -17.54 2.41 13.66
N VAL A 17 -17.61 2.71 14.96
CA VAL A 17 -18.45 1.95 15.88
C VAL A 17 -19.91 2.36 15.62
N PRO A 18 -20.80 1.42 15.29
CA PRO A 18 -22.22 1.75 15.10
C PRO A 18 -22.84 2.20 16.42
N LEU A 19 -23.34 3.43 16.44
CA LEU A 19 -24.20 3.96 17.49
C LEU A 19 -25.55 3.22 17.46
N VAL A 20 -25.70 2.19 18.30
CA VAL A 20 -27.02 1.67 18.66
C VAL A 20 -27.43 2.32 19.97
N ALA A 21 -28.17 3.43 19.86
CA ALA A 21 -28.82 4.07 20.99
C ALA A 21 -30.16 3.36 21.25
N SER A 22 -30.20 2.52 22.30
CA SER A 22 -31.46 2.04 22.87
C SER A 22 -31.85 2.97 24.02
N ALA A 23 -33.00 3.62 23.88
CA ALA A 23 -33.59 4.52 24.87
C ALA A 23 -34.31 3.75 26.00
N ALA A 24 -34.39 4.43 27.15
CA ALA A 24 -35.12 4.12 28.40
C ALA A 24 -34.45 3.06 29.29
N SER A 25 -34.22 3.26 30.59
CA SER A 25 -34.85 4.17 31.57
C SER A 25 -34.02 4.18 32.87
N ALA A 26 -33.71 5.38 33.37
CA ALA A 26 -33.69 5.76 34.79
C ALA A 26 -32.86 7.05 34.92
N ALA A 27 -33.50 8.12 35.39
CA ALA A 27 -32.85 9.37 35.75
C ALA A 27 -31.90 9.13 36.93
N SER A 28 -30.65 8.80 36.63
CA SER A 28 -29.54 9.00 37.55
C SER A 28 -29.11 10.46 37.40
N ALA A 29 -29.01 11.16 38.53
CA ALA A 29 -28.64 12.56 38.67
C ALA A 29 -27.64 13.01 37.60
N HIS A 30 -27.87 14.19 37.02
CA HIS A 30 -26.89 14.93 36.22
C HIS A 30 -25.58 15.01 37.02
N ALA A 31 -24.68 14.05 36.82
CA ALA A 31 -23.31 14.16 37.28
C ALA A 31 -22.78 15.40 36.58
N ALA A 32 -22.41 16.42 37.36
CA ALA A 32 -21.93 17.70 36.84
C ALA A 32 -20.96 17.43 35.69
N SER A 33 -21.35 17.81 34.48
CA SER A 33 -20.54 17.53 33.30
C SER A 33 -19.21 18.24 33.48
N ALA A 34 -18.14 17.47 33.67
CA ALA A 34 -16.80 18.02 33.69
C ALA A 34 -16.49 18.63 32.32
N SER A 35 -15.50 19.52 32.25
CA SER A 35 -15.21 20.20 31.01
C SER A 35 -13.74 20.55 30.89
N LEU A 36 -13.26 20.60 29.66
CA LEU A 36 -11.88 20.94 29.34
C LEU A 36 -11.85 22.12 28.39
N ALA A 37 -11.13 23.17 28.76
CA ALA A 37 -10.73 24.22 27.82
C ALA A 37 -9.29 23.96 27.36
N VAL A 38 -9.05 23.91 26.05
CA VAL A 38 -7.69 23.79 25.51
C VAL A 38 -7.32 25.07 24.79
N THR A 39 -6.19 25.67 25.16
CA THR A 39 -5.64 26.84 24.47
C THR A 39 -4.33 26.47 23.80
N THR A 40 -4.09 26.97 22.60
CA THR A 40 -2.82 26.80 21.87
C THR A 40 -2.18 28.17 21.69
N LEU A 41 -0.90 28.26 22.03
CA LEU A 41 -0.08 29.45 21.82
C LEU A 41 1.01 29.12 20.81
N GLY A 42 1.20 30.02 19.84
CA GLY A 42 2.29 29.96 18.89
C GLY A 42 3.64 30.32 19.52
N ARG A 43 4.71 30.17 18.75
CA ARG A 43 6.10 30.47 19.12
C ARG A 43 6.31 31.95 19.44
N HIS A 44 5.45 32.83 18.94
CA HIS A 44 5.44 34.25 19.31
C HIS A 44 4.53 34.57 20.51
N GLY A 45 3.91 33.55 21.13
CA GLY A 45 3.01 33.69 22.28
C GLY A 45 1.58 34.12 21.92
N GLY A 46 1.31 34.43 20.65
CA GLY A 46 -0.04 34.69 20.15
C GLY A 46 -0.92 33.43 20.19
N LYS A 47 -2.23 33.61 20.34
CA LYS A 47 -3.19 32.49 20.26
C LYS A 47 -3.27 31.99 18.83
N VAL A 48 -3.14 30.69 18.63
CA VAL A 48 -3.31 30.04 17.32
C VAL A 48 -4.66 29.34 17.31
N SER A 49 -5.48 29.58 16.28
CA SER A 49 -6.74 28.85 16.14
C SER A 49 -6.49 27.53 15.40
N THR A 50 -6.57 26.41 16.12
CA THR A 50 -6.45 25.06 15.54
C THR A 50 -7.46 24.11 16.18
N THR A 51 -7.69 22.96 15.55
CA THR A 51 -8.47 21.86 16.15
C THR A 51 -7.55 21.04 17.03
N VAL A 52 -7.92 20.86 18.29
CA VAL A 52 -7.23 19.99 19.23
C VAL A 52 -7.96 18.66 19.30
N THR A 53 -7.22 17.57 19.14
CA THR A 53 -7.68 16.21 19.39
C THR A 53 -7.56 15.90 20.88
N VAL A 54 -8.65 15.43 21.48
CA VAL A 54 -8.68 15.00 22.89
C VAL A 54 -9.02 13.52 22.94
N VAL A 55 -8.15 12.72 23.53
CA VAL A 55 -8.27 11.25 23.58
C VAL A 55 -8.50 10.81 25.02
N ALA A 56 -9.58 10.09 25.29
CA ALA A 56 -9.85 9.50 26.60
C ALA A 56 -8.94 8.29 26.87
N VAL A 57 -8.43 8.19 28.09
CA VAL A 57 -7.59 7.06 28.53
C VAL A 57 -8.35 6.23 29.57
N PRO A 58 -8.43 4.89 29.43
CA PRO A 58 -7.80 4.05 28.42
C PRO A 58 -8.67 3.77 27.18
N SER A 59 -9.89 4.29 27.08
CA SER A 59 -10.86 3.84 26.06
C SER A 59 -10.53 4.21 24.62
N GLY A 60 -9.65 5.19 24.40
CA GLY A 60 -9.35 5.71 23.05
C GLY A 60 -10.47 6.56 22.46
N GLN A 61 -11.56 6.83 23.19
CA GLN A 61 -12.64 7.69 22.68
C GLN A 61 -12.09 9.08 22.34
N THR A 62 -12.27 9.50 21.09
CA THR A 62 -11.80 10.78 20.59
C THR A 62 -12.88 11.85 20.68
N TYR A 63 -12.42 13.07 20.91
CA TYR A 63 -13.19 14.29 20.88
C TYR A 63 -12.36 15.35 20.15
N SER A 64 -13.01 16.40 19.64
CA SER A 64 -12.34 17.52 19.00
C SER A 64 -12.85 18.83 19.56
N VAL A 65 -11.94 19.76 19.84
CA VAL A 65 -12.29 21.10 20.33
C VAL A 65 -11.45 22.14 19.62
N LYS A 66 -12.06 23.27 19.25
CA LYS A 66 -11.29 24.41 18.72
C LYS A 66 -10.53 25.08 19.86
N SER A 67 -9.29 25.47 19.60
CA SER A 67 -8.46 26.19 20.56
C SER A 67 -9.18 27.42 21.13
N GLY A 68 -9.07 27.61 22.44
CA GLY A 68 -9.75 28.64 23.22
C GLY A 68 -11.23 28.35 23.53
N LYS A 69 -11.77 27.21 23.08
CA LYS A 69 -13.13 26.76 23.41
C LYS A 69 -13.10 25.66 24.46
N ARG A 70 -14.25 25.46 25.10
CA ARG A 70 -14.50 24.45 26.12
C ARG A 70 -15.31 23.30 25.52
N ILE A 71 -14.97 22.08 25.89
CA ILE A 71 -15.71 20.86 25.57
C ILE A 71 -16.19 20.19 26.86
N SER A 72 -17.42 19.68 26.84
CA SER A 72 -17.99 18.87 27.93
C SER A 72 -17.49 17.44 27.80
N LEU A 73 -16.98 16.87 28.88
CA LEU A 73 -16.39 15.54 28.92
C LEU A 73 -16.79 14.81 30.20
N PRO A 74 -16.93 13.48 30.18
CA PRO A 74 -16.95 12.70 31.42
C PRO A 74 -15.73 12.98 32.28
N SER A 75 -15.87 12.89 33.61
CA SER A 75 -14.70 12.90 34.47
C SER A 75 -13.78 11.73 34.12
N GLY A 76 -12.49 11.99 33.98
CA GLY A 76 -11.53 11.00 33.50
C GLY A 76 -10.18 11.59 33.17
N ARG A 77 -9.28 10.74 32.68
CA ARG A 77 -7.95 11.13 32.22
C ARG A 77 -7.95 11.23 30.69
N TYR A 78 -7.39 12.31 30.18
CA TYR A 78 -7.38 12.62 28.75
C TYR A 78 -5.99 13.02 28.28
N ILE A 79 -5.76 12.91 26.97
CA ILE A 79 -4.60 13.48 26.29
C ILE A 79 -5.12 14.54 25.33
N ALA A 80 -4.74 15.80 25.52
CA ALA A 80 -5.00 16.87 24.58
C ALA A 80 -3.76 17.08 23.70
N MET A 81 -3.91 16.96 22.40
CA MET A 81 -2.80 16.97 21.43
C MET A 81 -3.18 17.71 20.15
N THR A 82 -2.19 18.37 19.53
CA THR A 82 -2.35 19.07 18.25
C THR A 82 -1.01 19.32 17.59
N ASP A 83 -1.05 19.62 16.29
CA ASP A 83 -0.06 20.45 15.62
C ASP A 83 -0.44 21.93 15.75
N ILE A 84 0.53 22.78 16.08
CA ILE A 84 0.42 24.24 16.14
C ILE A 84 1.22 24.79 14.96
N TYR A 85 0.52 24.99 13.85
CA TYR A 85 1.09 25.60 12.65
C TYR A 85 1.04 27.12 12.70
N GLU A 86 2.17 27.77 12.42
CA GLU A 86 2.29 29.22 12.22
C GLU A 86 2.82 29.48 10.80
N SER A 87 2.00 30.11 9.97
CA SER A 87 2.40 30.51 8.61
C SER A 87 3.49 31.58 8.65
N ALA A 88 4.44 31.50 7.72
CA ALA A 88 5.38 32.58 7.43
C ALA A 88 4.94 33.34 6.16
N THR A 89 5.38 34.59 6.01
CA THR A 89 5.22 35.36 4.77
C THR A 89 5.99 34.73 3.62
N ASP A 90 7.16 34.16 3.93
CA ASP A 90 8.04 33.46 3.01
C ASP A 90 8.36 32.06 3.56
N GLY A 91 8.18 31.03 2.74
CA GLY A 91 8.48 29.63 3.11
C GLY A 91 7.34 28.91 3.86
N PRO A 92 7.62 27.69 4.38
CA PRO A 92 6.58 26.79 4.89
C PRO A 92 5.99 27.21 6.24
N GLY A 93 6.57 28.16 6.97
CA GLY A 93 6.20 28.47 8.36
C GLY A 93 6.86 27.53 9.36
N THR A 94 6.34 27.48 10.59
CA THR A 94 6.81 26.55 11.63
C THR A 94 5.69 25.64 12.12
N ASP A 95 6.03 24.38 12.40
CA ASP A 95 5.13 23.40 12.99
C ASP A 95 5.60 23.06 14.40
N THR A 96 4.69 23.09 15.38
CA THR A 96 4.99 22.65 16.75
C THR A 96 3.97 21.62 17.22
N ILE A 97 4.39 20.36 17.27
CA ILE A 97 3.57 19.26 17.77
C ILE A 97 3.67 19.17 19.30
N GLY A 98 2.54 18.91 19.95
CA GLY A 98 2.51 18.82 21.41
C GLY A 98 1.33 18.04 21.93
N ALA A 99 1.55 17.43 23.09
CA ALA A 99 0.51 16.72 23.84
C ALA A 99 0.66 16.95 25.35
N GLN A 100 -0.48 16.99 26.04
CA GLN A 100 -0.55 17.10 27.49
C GLN A 100 -1.54 16.09 28.04
N VAL A 101 -1.15 15.40 29.12
CA VAL A 101 -2.06 14.52 29.87
C VAL A 101 -2.78 15.38 30.90
N VAL A 102 -4.11 15.29 30.93
CA VAL A 102 -4.96 16.12 31.79
C VAL A 102 -5.94 15.24 32.54
N GLN A 103 -6.05 15.46 33.85
CA GLN A 103 -7.13 14.91 34.66
C GLN A 103 -8.31 15.89 34.64
N VAL A 104 -9.48 15.40 34.25
CA VAL A 104 -10.73 16.16 34.19
C VAL A 104 -11.66 15.59 35.25
N SER A 105 -11.95 16.36 36.30
CA SER A 105 -12.91 16.01 37.37
C SER A 105 -13.93 17.12 37.65
N GLY A 106 -13.87 18.20 36.87
CA GLY A 106 -14.67 19.41 36.96
C GLY A 106 -14.31 20.33 35.78
N SER A 107 -14.23 21.64 35.98
CA SER A 107 -13.68 22.54 34.95
C SER A 107 -12.15 22.52 34.97
N ALA A 108 -11.56 21.85 33.98
CA ALA A 108 -10.13 21.85 33.72
C ALA A 108 -9.78 22.80 32.56
N SER A 109 -8.51 23.21 32.51
CA SER A 109 -7.93 23.94 31.39
C SER A 109 -6.49 23.51 31.17
N VAL A 110 -6.07 23.44 29.91
CA VAL A 110 -4.68 23.16 29.53
C VAL A 110 -4.23 24.07 28.40
N THR A 111 -2.96 24.42 28.41
CA THR A 111 -2.33 25.23 27.35
C THR A 111 -1.22 24.44 26.69
N LEU A 112 -1.33 24.25 25.38
CA LEU A 112 -0.26 23.76 24.51
C LEU A 112 0.51 24.98 24.00
N ASP A 113 1.71 25.21 24.53
CA ASP A 113 2.49 26.42 24.28
C ASP A 113 3.72 26.12 23.43
N ALA A 114 3.69 26.52 22.16
CA ALA A 114 4.74 26.23 21.19
C ALA A 114 6.09 26.87 21.55
N ARG A 115 6.13 27.89 22.42
CA ARG A 115 7.39 28.46 22.96
C ARG A 115 8.16 27.45 23.80
N LYS A 116 7.46 26.47 24.38
CA LYS A 116 8.09 25.35 25.11
C LYS A 116 8.61 24.26 24.18
N GLY A 117 8.26 24.34 22.89
CA GLY A 117 8.72 23.42 21.86
C GLY A 117 10.24 23.48 21.70
N LYS A 118 10.87 22.30 21.65
CA LYS A 118 12.28 22.13 21.31
C LYS A 118 12.38 21.71 19.85
N ALA A 119 13.37 22.25 19.15
CA ALA A 119 13.60 21.91 17.75
C ALA A 119 13.85 20.40 17.65
N VAL A 120 13.18 19.76 16.70
CA VAL A 120 13.48 18.37 16.34
C VAL A 120 14.76 18.41 15.53
N LYS A 121 15.87 17.92 16.10
CA LYS A 121 17.20 17.99 15.50
C LYS A 121 17.72 16.61 15.17
N VAL A 122 17.96 16.35 13.89
CA VAL A 122 18.43 15.06 13.42
C VAL A 122 19.67 15.27 12.59
N SER A 123 20.77 14.63 12.99
CA SER A 123 22.05 14.77 12.28
C SER A 123 22.50 13.46 11.63
N LEU A 124 23.18 13.62 10.49
CA LEU A 124 23.84 12.56 9.72
C LEU A 124 25.16 13.12 9.19
N ASP A 125 26.21 12.30 9.10
CA ASP A 125 27.46 12.62 8.39
C ASP A 125 27.24 12.54 6.88
N THR A 126 26.44 13.45 6.35
CA THR A 126 26.01 13.49 4.94
C THR A 126 27.19 13.63 3.96
N PRO A 127 27.06 13.10 2.73
CA PRO A 127 28.03 13.38 1.67
C PRO A 127 27.97 14.86 1.22
N ALA A 128 28.92 15.27 0.37
CA ALA A 128 29.07 16.65 -0.06
C ALA A 128 27.95 17.16 -1.00
N ASP A 129 27.28 16.26 -1.73
CA ASP A 129 26.16 16.56 -2.63
C ASP A 129 24.87 16.92 -1.88
N VAL A 130 24.75 16.52 -0.61
CA VAL A 130 23.64 16.91 0.26
C VAL A 130 23.91 18.32 0.81
N THR A 131 23.19 19.30 0.26
CA THR A 131 23.38 20.73 0.59
C THR A 131 22.25 21.33 1.42
N ALA A 132 21.07 20.70 1.44
CA ALA A 132 19.89 21.15 2.17
C ALA A 132 19.78 20.51 3.57
N PRO A 133 19.15 21.18 4.54
CA PRO A 133 18.77 20.54 5.81
C PRO A 133 17.82 19.37 5.57
N PRO A 134 17.75 18.40 6.50
CA PRO A 134 16.79 17.31 6.35
C PRO A 134 15.35 17.82 6.45
N ARG A 135 14.48 17.23 5.64
CA ARG A 135 13.04 17.30 5.84
C ARG A 135 12.66 16.29 6.91
N ILE A 136 11.94 16.73 7.93
CA ILE A 136 11.54 15.91 9.06
C ILE A 136 10.03 15.82 9.11
N SER A 137 9.49 14.61 9.18
CA SER A 137 8.11 14.32 9.54
C SER A 137 8.10 13.73 10.94
N ALA A 138 7.28 14.26 11.85
CA ALA A 138 7.20 13.76 13.22
C ALA A 138 5.75 13.68 13.70
N GLN A 139 5.50 12.78 14.63
CA GLN A 139 4.18 12.60 15.23
C GLN A 139 4.26 12.21 16.71
N VAL A 140 3.19 12.54 17.41
CA VAL A 140 2.93 12.14 18.79
C VAL A 140 1.69 11.26 18.81
N CYS A 141 1.79 10.10 19.46
CA CYS A 141 0.72 9.10 19.51
C CYS A 141 0.28 8.83 20.94
N ALA A 142 -1.00 8.51 21.15
CA ALA A 142 -1.51 8.00 22.42
C ALA A 142 -1.14 6.51 22.60
N ALA A 143 -0.05 6.23 23.31
CA ALA A 143 0.56 4.90 23.40
C ALA A 143 -0.25 3.86 24.19
N ALA A 144 -1.16 4.29 25.06
CA ALA A 144 -1.79 3.43 26.07
C ALA A 144 -3.32 3.34 25.93
N VAL A 145 -3.87 3.68 24.75
CA VAL A 145 -5.32 3.67 24.50
C VAL A 145 -5.77 2.56 23.57
N SER A 146 -4.85 1.94 22.83
CA SER A 146 -5.13 0.81 21.94
C SER A 146 -3.83 0.13 21.52
N ASP A 147 -3.98 -1.03 20.88
CA ASP A 147 -2.91 -1.71 20.13
C ASP A 147 -2.65 -1.04 18.77
N MET A 148 -3.02 0.23 18.57
CA MET A 148 -2.65 1.02 17.39
C MET A 148 -2.54 2.52 17.77
N PRO A 149 -1.51 2.95 18.51
CA PRO A 149 -1.33 4.33 18.94
C PRO A 149 -1.39 5.36 17.81
N SER A 150 -0.92 5.00 16.61
CA SER A 150 -0.94 5.88 15.43
C SER A 150 -2.35 6.23 14.95
N ALA A 151 -3.37 5.43 15.28
CA ALA A 151 -4.76 5.80 15.01
C ALA A 151 -5.21 7.04 15.85
N PHE A 152 -4.45 7.37 16.89
CA PHE A 152 -4.66 8.49 17.80
C PHE A 152 -3.42 9.37 17.85
N SER A 153 -3.01 9.88 16.68
CA SER A 153 -1.82 10.71 16.53
C SER A 153 -2.13 12.14 16.07
N VAL A 154 -1.16 13.01 16.31
CA VAL A 154 -1.03 14.31 15.64
C VAL A 154 0.39 14.41 15.12
N GLY A 155 0.56 14.92 13.90
CA GLY A 155 1.85 15.03 13.26
C GLY A 155 2.03 16.34 12.51
N GLY A 156 3.29 16.65 12.23
CA GLY A 156 3.72 17.81 11.46
C GLY A 156 4.97 17.48 10.68
N TRP A 157 5.25 18.24 9.63
CA TRP A 157 6.44 18.06 8.82
C TRP A 157 7.04 19.41 8.41
N ASN A 158 8.35 19.53 8.47
CA ASN A 158 9.06 20.74 8.05
C ASN A 158 10.56 20.44 7.87
N ASP A 159 11.33 21.40 7.39
CA ASP A 159 12.78 21.30 7.39
C ASP A 159 13.34 21.45 8.82
N GLU A 160 14.53 20.90 9.07
CA GLU A 160 15.23 21.12 10.34
C GLU A 160 15.39 22.63 10.61
N GLY A 161 15.06 23.03 11.85
CA GLY A 161 14.99 24.43 12.26
C GLY A 161 13.57 25.01 12.27
N SER A 162 12.61 24.36 11.59
CA SER A 162 11.22 24.81 11.50
C SER A 162 10.21 23.81 12.09
N LEU A 163 10.65 22.62 12.49
CA LEU A 163 9.84 21.63 13.22
C LEU A 163 10.22 21.56 14.70
N TYR A 164 9.21 21.60 15.58
CA TYR A 164 9.39 21.58 17.03
C TYR A 164 8.45 20.57 17.69
N ALA A 165 8.86 20.01 18.83
CA ALA A 165 8.01 19.19 19.68
C ALA A 165 8.04 19.68 21.13
N ILE A 166 6.89 19.72 21.81
CA ILE A 166 6.79 20.09 23.24
C ILE A 166 7.17 18.85 24.08
N PRO A 167 8.29 18.85 24.81
CA PRO A 167 8.70 17.69 25.60
C PRO A 167 7.67 17.25 26.63
N ASN A 168 7.51 15.95 26.81
CA ASN A 168 6.58 15.33 27.74
C ASN A 168 6.97 13.87 28.02
N SER A 169 7.47 13.58 29.22
CA SER A 169 7.96 12.24 29.59
C SER A 169 6.88 11.22 29.92
N SER A 170 5.59 11.55 29.74
CA SER A 170 4.49 10.63 30.02
C SER A 170 4.60 9.34 29.20
N LYS A 171 4.47 8.20 29.88
CA LYS A 171 4.38 6.87 29.24
C LYS A 171 3.08 6.64 28.48
N LEU A 172 2.11 7.55 28.58
CA LEU A 172 0.88 7.53 27.78
C LEU A 172 1.10 8.09 26.36
N LEU A 173 2.30 8.60 26.08
CA LEU A 173 2.68 9.17 24.80
C LEU A 173 3.81 8.36 24.18
N GLN A 174 3.85 8.38 22.86
CA GLN A 174 5.02 8.02 22.06
C GLN A 174 5.35 9.17 21.12
N PHE A 175 6.60 9.25 20.72
CA PHE A 175 7.10 10.21 19.74
C PHE A 175 7.90 9.47 18.69
N GLY A 176 7.45 9.55 17.44
CA GLY A 176 8.19 9.04 16.30
C GLY A 176 8.52 10.14 15.30
N TYR A 177 9.64 9.99 14.62
CA TYR A 177 10.05 10.88 13.55
C TYR A 177 10.76 10.10 12.43
N LEU A 178 10.68 10.67 11.23
CA LEU A 178 11.46 10.32 10.05
C LEU A 178 12.16 11.58 9.57
N ALA A 179 13.47 11.51 9.37
CA ALA A 179 14.27 12.56 8.75
C ALA A 179 14.80 12.07 7.40
N GLN A 180 14.72 12.92 6.39
CA GLN A 180 15.19 12.64 5.04
C GLN A 180 16.16 13.73 4.57
N TRP A 181 17.33 13.32 4.09
CA TRP A 181 18.27 14.15 3.36
C TRP A 181 18.27 13.73 1.89
N SER A 182 18.34 14.71 0.98
CA SER A 182 18.32 14.48 -0.46
C SER A 182 19.60 15.05 -1.10
N GLY A 183 20.28 14.19 -1.85
CA GLY A 183 21.39 14.51 -2.75
C GLY A 183 21.25 13.68 -4.02
N ASP A 184 22.35 13.13 -4.54
CA ASP A 184 22.32 12.15 -5.62
C ASP A 184 21.59 10.87 -5.17
N ASP A 185 21.85 10.46 -3.93
CA ASP A 185 21.10 9.43 -3.20
C ASP A 185 20.28 10.08 -2.07
N SER A 186 19.21 9.42 -1.63
CA SER A 186 18.45 9.83 -0.44
C SER A 186 18.95 9.11 0.80
N TYR A 187 18.89 9.77 1.95
CA TYR A 187 19.22 9.19 3.25
C TYR A 187 18.03 9.36 4.19
N VAL A 188 17.64 8.30 4.88
CA VAL A 188 16.44 8.27 5.72
C VAL A 188 16.77 7.66 7.08
N ALA A 189 16.42 8.40 8.13
CA ALA A 189 16.53 7.91 9.50
C ALA A 189 15.18 7.98 10.19
N VAL A 190 14.77 6.86 10.79
CA VAL A 190 13.51 6.75 11.54
C VAL A 190 13.79 6.31 12.97
N LYS A 191 13.04 6.88 13.93
CA LYS A 191 13.13 6.46 15.33
C LYS A 191 11.79 6.68 16.03
N ASN A 192 11.51 5.79 16.98
CA ASN A 192 10.39 5.88 17.92
C ASN A 192 10.91 5.94 19.35
N THR A 193 10.20 6.64 20.23
CA THR A 193 10.53 6.78 21.66
C THR A 193 9.27 6.83 22.51
N THR A 194 9.36 6.35 23.75
CA THR A 194 8.32 6.55 24.76
C THR A 194 8.40 7.96 25.32
N GLY A 195 7.27 8.65 25.36
CA GLY A 195 7.19 10.08 25.65
C GLY A 195 7.77 10.93 24.51
N ILE A 196 7.65 12.25 24.65
CA ILE A 196 8.34 13.23 23.82
C ILE A 196 9.64 13.63 24.53
N PRO A 197 10.83 13.33 23.96
CA PRO A 197 12.10 13.59 24.62
C PRO A 197 12.36 15.07 24.96
N ALA A 198 13.18 15.33 25.98
CA ALA A 198 13.63 16.68 26.33
C ALA A 198 14.43 17.37 25.20
N ALA A 199 15.12 16.57 24.38
CA ALA A 199 15.79 16.97 23.16
C ALA A 199 15.32 16.03 22.04
N PRO A 200 14.23 16.38 21.32
CA PRO A 200 13.66 15.51 20.30
C PRO A 200 14.61 15.41 19.09
N GLY A 201 14.86 14.18 18.63
CA GLY A 201 15.73 13.87 17.51
C GLY A 201 16.86 12.89 17.86
N GLY A 202 17.95 12.92 17.09
CA GLY A 202 19.06 11.98 17.26
C GLY A 202 20.17 12.14 16.22
N SER A 203 21.29 11.44 16.44
CA SER A 203 22.44 11.46 15.53
C SER A 203 22.69 10.08 14.93
N PHE A 204 22.94 10.06 13.63
CA PHE A 204 23.13 8.86 12.83
C PHE A 204 24.46 8.95 12.07
N LYS A 205 24.95 7.79 11.62
CA LYS A 205 26.12 7.69 10.75
C LYS A 205 25.77 6.91 9.49
N ARG A 206 26.27 7.32 8.32
CA ARG A 206 26.10 6.63 7.03
C ARG A 206 26.59 5.20 7.08
N SER A 207 27.70 4.95 7.79
CA SER A 207 28.24 3.61 8.01
C SER A 207 27.29 2.68 8.78
N GLY A 208 26.28 3.23 9.47
CA GLY A 208 25.25 2.48 10.17
C GLY A 208 23.97 2.25 9.35
N LEU A 209 23.90 2.72 8.10
CA LEU A 209 22.71 2.59 7.26
C LEU A 209 22.76 1.33 6.40
N ALA A 210 21.58 0.85 6.01
CA ALA A 210 21.37 -0.11 4.94
C ALA A 210 21.10 0.63 3.61
N THR A 211 21.08 -0.09 2.49
CA THR A 211 20.81 0.47 1.16
C THR A 211 19.63 -0.24 0.51
N MET A 212 18.66 0.54 0.04
CA MET A 212 17.56 0.08 -0.80
C MET A 212 17.64 0.75 -2.16
N ARG A 213 17.79 -0.04 -3.22
CA ARG A 213 17.81 0.43 -4.61
C ARG A 213 16.43 0.22 -5.22
N PHE A 214 15.87 1.26 -5.80
CA PHE A 214 14.62 1.24 -6.54
C PHE A 214 14.94 1.12 -8.03
N SER A 215 14.30 0.16 -8.68
CA SER A 215 14.35 -0.02 -10.14
C SER A 215 12.92 -0.02 -10.68
N VAL A 216 12.51 1.10 -11.27
CA VAL A 216 11.17 1.29 -11.81
C VAL A 216 11.25 1.13 -13.32
N SER A 217 10.68 0.05 -13.83
CA SER A 217 10.64 -0.24 -15.27
C SER A 217 9.41 0.41 -15.89
N GLY A 218 9.49 0.89 -17.14
CA GLY A 218 8.38 1.51 -17.85
C GLY A 218 7.65 0.54 -18.80
N GLY A 219 6.48 0.97 -19.28
CA GLY A 219 5.77 0.35 -20.39
C GLY A 219 4.61 -0.57 -20.00
N THR A 220 4.54 -1.02 -18.75
CA THR A 220 3.43 -1.85 -18.27
C THR A 220 2.39 -1.04 -17.50
N GLN A 221 2.74 0.10 -16.94
CA GLN A 221 1.83 0.95 -16.17
C GLN A 221 0.77 1.62 -17.06
N MET A 222 -0.41 1.88 -16.49
CA MET A 222 -1.47 2.65 -17.15
C MET A 222 -1.18 4.14 -17.32
N ALA A 223 -0.16 4.65 -16.64
CA ALA A 223 0.36 5.99 -16.77
C ALA A 223 1.88 5.98 -16.62
N ARG A 224 2.54 7.11 -16.92
CA ARG A 224 4.00 7.18 -16.89
C ARG A 224 4.55 7.65 -15.56
N GLN A 225 3.82 8.50 -14.85
CA GLN A 225 4.26 9.07 -13.60
C GLN A 225 4.12 8.06 -12.46
N ASN A 226 5.23 7.87 -11.74
CA ASN A 226 5.36 6.99 -10.58
C ASN A 226 5.89 7.78 -9.38
N ASP A 227 5.14 7.82 -8.29
CA ASP A 227 5.60 8.28 -6.97
C ASP A 227 6.03 7.07 -6.15
N THR A 228 7.33 6.82 -6.10
CA THR A 228 7.88 5.83 -5.18
C THR A 228 8.17 6.46 -3.83
N ALA A 229 7.77 5.76 -2.78
CA ALA A 229 8.01 6.15 -1.41
C ALA A 229 8.41 4.94 -0.55
N LEU A 230 8.90 5.21 0.66
CA LEU A 230 9.13 4.17 1.66
C LEU A 230 8.78 4.67 3.05
N GLN A 231 8.37 3.73 3.89
CA GLN A 231 8.17 3.96 5.31
C GLN A 231 8.72 2.80 6.14
N ALA A 232 8.97 3.07 7.43
CA ALA A 232 9.15 1.97 8.37
C ALA A 232 7.87 1.11 8.35
N ARG A 233 8.03 -0.22 8.50
CA ARG A 233 6.89 -1.13 8.58
C ARG A 233 5.86 -0.59 9.57
N PRO A 234 4.60 -0.37 9.17
CA PRO A 234 3.53 -0.06 10.10
C PRO A 234 3.45 -1.13 11.20
N LYS A 235 3.46 -0.69 12.45
CA LYS A 235 3.29 -1.58 13.59
C LYS A 235 2.18 -1.05 14.48
N THR A 236 1.53 -2.01 15.13
CA THR A 236 0.50 -1.81 16.13
C THR A 236 1.00 -1.05 17.37
N ASP A 237 2.29 -1.08 17.68
CA ASP A 237 2.87 -0.50 18.90
C ASP A 237 3.84 0.67 18.65
N ASP A 238 3.85 1.22 17.43
CA ASP A 238 4.88 2.17 16.98
C ASP A 238 4.25 3.49 16.49
N CYS A 239 4.87 4.60 16.88
CA CYS A 239 4.49 5.95 16.48
C CYS A 239 5.24 6.41 15.22
N THR A 240 5.61 5.47 14.34
CA THR A 240 6.29 5.74 13.05
C THR A 240 5.48 5.32 11.83
N THR A 241 4.32 4.69 12.03
CA THR A 241 3.34 4.40 10.97
C THR A 241 2.96 5.69 10.23
N ASP A 242 2.88 5.64 8.89
CA ASP A 242 2.57 6.75 7.98
C ASP A 242 3.61 7.89 7.93
N LEU A 243 4.76 7.73 8.59
CA LEU A 243 5.91 8.58 8.34
C LEU A 243 6.64 8.08 7.09
N MET A 244 6.43 8.79 5.98
CA MET A 244 6.93 8.38 4.66
C MET A 244 8.08 9.28 4.19
N ALA A 245 9.08 8.66 3.58
CA ALA A 245 10.12 9.32 2.79
C ALA A 245 9.76 9.18 1.31
N GLY A 246 9.76 10.31 0.59
CA GLY A 246 9.61 10.28 -0.86
C GLY A 246 10.91 9.79 -1.49
N VAL A 247 10.84 8.80 -2.38
CA VAL A 247 12.04 8.31 -3.10
C VAL A 247 12.21 9.10 -4.37
N ARG A 248 11.19 9.08 -5.24
CA ARG A 248 11.19 9.78 -6.51
C ARG A 248 9.77 9.85 -7.05
N ASP A 249 9.38 11.03 -7.51
CA ASP A 249 8.15 11.30 -8.25
C ASP A 249 8.55 11.75 -9.66
N ASP A 250 8.48 10.83 -10.63
CA ASP A 250 8.98 11.02 -12.00
C ASP A 250 8.33 10.03 -12.99
N ASP A 251 8.54 10.24 -14.29
CA ASP A 251 8.12 9.31 -15.33
C ASP A 251 9.03 8.07 -15.36
N ALA A 252 8.44 6.86 -15.33
CA ALA A 252 9.17 5.61 -15.54
C ALA A 252 9.69 5.48 -16.99
N PRO A 253 10.89 4.86 -17.21
CA PRO A 253 11.69 4.19 -16.20
C PRO A 253 12.72 5.08 -15.51
N TYR A 254 13.04 4.71 -14.27
CA TYR A 254 14.15 5.32 -13.52
C TYR A 254 14.72 4.37 -12.48
N SER A 255 15.85 4.77 -11.91
CA SER A 255 16.38 4.17 -10.68
C SER A 255 16.61 5.25 -9.62
N ALA A 256 16.55 4.84 -8.37
CA ALA A 256 16.89 5.69 -7.22
C ALA A 256 17.54 4.83 -6.12
N THR A 257 18.41 5.43 -5.32
CA THR A 257 18.99 4.75 -4.16
C THR A 257 18.60 5.50 -2.89
N VAL A 258 18.20 4.74 -1.87
CA VAL A 258 17.88 5.27 -0.55
C VAL A 258 18.68 4.51 0.49
N HIS A 259 19.40 5.23 1.33
CA HIS A 259 20.06 4.69 2.51
C HIS A 259 19.16 4.84 3.72
N VAL A 260 18.93 3.76 4.44
CA VAL A 260 17.90 3.71 5.49
C VAL A 260 18.48 3.20 6.80
N THR A 261 17.96 3.64 7.94
CA THR A 261 18.32 3.02 9.23
C THR A 261 17.92 1.54 9.25
N PRO A 262 18.68 0.67 9.94
CA PRO A 262 18.34 -0.76 10.03
C PRO A 262 16.93 -0.98 10.57
N GLY A 263 16.22 -1.96 10.00
CA GLY A 263 14.83 -2.22 10.36
C GLY A 263 14.05 -2.89 9.22
N THR A 264 12.74 -3.04 9.44
CA THR A 264 11.82 -3.51 8.40
C THR A 264 11.18 -2.31 7.72
N TRP A 265 11.30 -2.26 6.39
CA TRP A 265 10.81 -1.19 5.54
C TRP A 265 9.70 -1.69 4.61
N GLN A 266 8.74 -0.81 4.35
CA GLN A 266 7.67 -1.00 3.40
C GLN A 266 7.84 0.03 2.27
N PRO A 267 8.36 -0.39 1.11
CA PRO A 267 8.31 0.42 -0.09
C PRO A 267 6.85 0.58 -0.55
N ARG A 268 6.57 1.61 -1.35
CA ARG A 268 5.33 1.78 -2.12
C ARG A 268 5.64 2.41 -3.47
N ASP A 269 4.75 2.20 -4.40
CA ASP A 269 4.66 2.92 -5.67
C ASP A 269 3.20 3.37 -5.83
N ASP A 270 2.98 4.60 -6.28
CA ASP A 270 1.66 5.07 -6.73
C ASP A 270 1.80 5.56 -8.18
N ILE A 271 0.81 5.23 -9.00
CA ILE A 271 0.82 5.54 -10.43
C ILE A 271 -0.22 6.63 -10.69
N PHE A 272 0.22 7.75 -11.24
CA PHE A 272 -0.65 8.90 -11.49
C PHE A 272 -0.96 9.07 -12.98
N ALA A 273 -2.26 9.10 -13.31
CA ALA A 273 -2.70 9.39 -14.66
C ALA A 273 -2.52 10.86 -15.04
N SER A 274 -2.61 11.14 -16.34
CA SER A 274 -2.45 12.50 -16.90
C SER A 274 -3.46 13.53 -16.39
N ASN A 275 -4.58 13.08 -15.82
CA ASN A 275 -5.57 13.93 -15.15
C ASN A 275 -5.28 14.16 -13.66
N GLY A 276 -4.18 13.61 -13.13
CA GLY A 276 -3.75 13.71 -11.73
C GLY A 276 -4.40 12.69 -10.79
N ASP A 277 -5.22 11.77 -11.32
CA ASP A 277 -5.79 10.70 -10.50
C ASP A 277 -4.71 9.66 -10.15
N ASP A 278 -4.76 9.15 -8.93
CA ASP A 278 -4.11 7.89 -8.56
C ASP A 278 -4.90 6.73 -9.18
N VAL A 279 -4.21 5.87 -9.92
CA VAL A 279 -4.82 4.83 -10.77
C VAL A 279 -4.27 3.44 -10.54
N GLY A 280 -3.30 3.28 -9.64
CA GLY A 280 -2.68 1.99 -9.39
C GLY A 280 -1.41 2.15 -8.56
N GLY A 281 -0.74 1.04 -8.29
CA GLY A 281 0.47 1.02 -7.47
C GLY A 281 0.38 -0.05 -6.40
N GLY A 282 0.90 0.22 -5.21
CA GLY A 282 0.72 -0.63 -4.05
C GLY A 282 2.00 -0.95 -3.29
N PHE A 283 1.86 -1.94 -2.41
CA PHE A 283 2.91 -2.29 -1.45
C PHE A 283 3.55 -3.64 -1.79
N PRO A 284 4.84 -3.69 -2.17
CA PRO A 284 5.57 -4.94 -2.25
C PRO A 284 5.78 -5.56 -0.86
N LYS A 285 6.32 -6.78 -0.85
CA LYS A 285 6.70 -7.47 0.38
C LYS A 285 7.69 -6.63 1.20
N LEU A 286 7.46 -6.60 2.51
CA LEU A 286 8.34 -5.98 3.49
C LEU A 286 9.80 -6.44 3.35
N ARG A 287 10.73 -5.53 3.62
CA ARG A 287 12.18 -5.78 3.56
C ARG A 287 12.82 -5.48 4.90
N THR A 288 13.35 -6.51 5.56
CA THR A 288 14.18 -6.33 6.76
C THR A 288 15.63 -6.18 6.34
N LEU A 289 16.24 -5.06 6.71
CA LEU A 289 17.59 -4.70 6.35
C LEU A 289 18.44 -4.45 7.60
N GLN A 290 19.65 -5.00 7.60
CA GLN A 290 20.70 -4.72 8.58
C GLN A 290 21.66 -3.64 8.06
N ALA A 291 22.42 -3.00 8.95
CA ALA A 291 23.43 -2.03 8.57
C ALA A 291 24.42 -2.64 7.55
N GLY A 292 24.77 -1.89 6.51
CA GLY A 292 25.63 -2.34 5.40
C GLY A 292 24.95 -3.29 4.41
N GLN A 293 23.76 -3.82 4.69
CA GLN A 293 23.03 -4.67 3.74
C GLN A 293 22.49 -3.84 2.57
N SER A 294 22.48 -4.43 1.37
CA SER A 294 21.84 -3.86 0.19
C SER A 294 20.70 -4.76 -0.30
N SER A 295 19.62 -4.14 -0.80
CA SER A 295 18.52 -4.83 -1.45
C SER A 295 17.98 -4.00 -2.62
N THR A 296 17.43 -4.67 -3.63
CA THR A 296 16.75 -4.02 -4.75
C THR A 296 15.25 -4.28 -4.64
N GLN A 297 14.46 -3.20 -4.70
CA GLN A 297 13.04 -3.24 -4.92
C GLN A 297 12.75 -2.86 -6.38
N SER A 298 12.05 -3.74 -7.08
CA SER A 298 11.62 -3.48 -8.46
C SER A 298 10.14 -3.11 -8.49
N PHE A 299 9.78 -2.22 -9.42
CA PHE A 299 8.41 -1.89 -9.79
C PHE A 299 8.30 -1.87 -11.32
N GLY A 300 7.10 -2.09 -11.84
CA GLY A 300 6.79 -2.06 -13.27
C GLY A 300 7.33 -3.24 -14.06
N ARG A 301 7.76 -4.35 -13.44
CA ARG A 301 8.37 -5.46 -14.19
C ARG A 301 7.36 -6.14 -15.12
N ALA A 302 7.84 -6.54 -16.29
CA ALA A 302 6.99 -7.07 -17.36
C ALA A 302 6.21 -8.33 -16.96
N ALA A 303 5.18 -8.57 -17.77
CA ALA A 303 4.15 -9.59 -17.68
C ALA A 303 3.22 -9.44 -16.47
N TRP A 304 2.63 -8.25 -16.32
CA TRP A 304 1.51 -8.07 -15.38
C TRP A 304 0.36 -9.01 -15.75
N GLY A 305 -0.20 -9.65 -14.75
CA GLY A 305 -1.23 -10.67 -14.90
C GLY A 305 -2.04 -10.85 -13.61
N PRO A 306 -2.88 -11.88 -13.53
CA PRO A 306 -3.73 -12.12 -12.38
C PRO A 306 -2.92 -12.47 -11.13
N MET A 307 -3.31 -11.91 -9.99
CA MET A 307 -2.47 -11.94 -8.78
C MET A 307 -2.82 -13.09 -7.83
N HIS A 308 -4.07 -13.19 -7.35
CA HIS A 308 -4.38 -14.15 -6.27
C HIS A 308 -5.80 -14.75 -6.25
N TYR A 309 -6.80 -14.13 -6.89
CA TYR A 309 -8.17 -14.66 -6.80
C TYR A 309 -8.37 -15.91 -7.66
N LEU A 310 -8.84 -16.98 -7.04
CA LEU A 310 -9.28 -18.23 -7.67
C LEU A 310 -10.77 -18.44 -7.40
N PRO A 311 -11.51 -19.16 -8.26
CA PRO A 311 -12.92 -19.43 -8.01
C PRO A 311 -13.15 -20.15 -6.67
N VAL A 312 -14.21 -19.78 -5.97
CA VAL A 312 -14.64 -20.41 -4.71
C VAL A 312 -15.96 -21.11 -4.93
N VAL A 313 -16.07 -22.35 -4.44
CA VAL A 313 -17.33 -23.09 -4.36
C VAL A 313 -17.82 -22.99 -2.93
N ASP A 314 -18.94 -22.32 -2.68
CA ASP A 314 -19.56 -22.20 -1.36
C ASP A 314 -21.06 -21.90 -1.53
N ARG A 315 -21.89 -22.26 -0.52
CA ARG A 315 -23.32 -21.97 -0.47
C ARG A 315 -24.07 -22.32 -1.77
N LYS A 316 -23.72 -23.46 -2.38
CA LYS A 316 -24.26 -23.95 -3.67
C LYS A 316 -24.02 -22.98 -4.83
N SER A 317 -22.93 -22.25 -4.81
CA SER A 317 -22.55 -21.28 -5.85
C SER A 317 -21.06 -21.38 -6.20
N VAL A 318 -20.72 -20.93 -7.40
CA VAL A 318 -19.34 -20.59 -7.77
C VAL A 318 -19.23 -19.08 -7.75
N THR A 319 -18.34 -18.57 -6.91
CA THR A 319 -18.01 -17.15 -6.78
C THR A 319 -16.61 -16.88 -7.33
N PHE A 320 -16.42 -15.73 -7.95
CA PHE A 320 -15.13 -15.23 -8.41
C PHE A 320 -15.05 -13.71 -8.25
N PHE A 321 -13.93 -13.24 -7.71
CA PHE A 321 -13.61 -11.82 -7.60
C PHE A 321 -12.61 -11.47 -8.71
N PRO A 322 -13.03 -10.73 -9.75
CA PRO A 322 -12.16 -10.26 -10.83
C PRO A 322 -11.29 -9.07 -10.39
N ASP A 323 -11.12 -8.87 -9.09
CA ASP A 323 -10.13 -7.94 -8.61
C ASP A 323 -8.72 -8.49 -8.91
N ALA A 324 -7.77 -7.60 -9.09
CA ALA A 324 -6.38 -7.97 -9.32
C ALA A 324 -6.09 -8.90 -10.52
N LEU A 325 -6.74 -8.67 -11.67
CA LEU A 325 -6.52 -9.45 -12.90
C LEU A 325 -5.31 -9.02 -13.73
N ILE A 326 -4.86 -7.78 -13.59
CA ILE A 326 -3.67 -7.25 -14.29
C ILE A 326 -2.89 -6.39 -13.29
N GLY A 327 -1.94 -7.01 -12.58
CA GLY A 327 -1.11 -6.32 -11.59
C GLY A 327 0.37 -6.66 -11.68
N ASP A 328 1.18 -5.83 -11.06
CA ASP A 328 2.64 -6.03 -11.01
C ASP A 328 2.98 -7.28 -10.19
N PRO A 329 3.71 -8.24 -10.76
CA PRO A 329 4.05 -9.46 -10.04
C PRO A 329 4.89 -9.21 -8.76
N ASP A 330 5.66 -8.12 -8.69
CA ASP A 330 6.51 -7.80 -7.53
C ASP A 330 5.83 -6.91 -6.48
N VAL A 331 4.66 -6.34 -6.81
CA VAL A 331 3.78 -5.65 -5.87
C VAL A 331 2.80 -6.67 -5.29
N GLY A 332 2.41 -6.52 -4.02
CA GLY A 332 1.51 -7.47 -3.34
C GLY A 332 0.12 -7.51 -3.96
N THR A 333 -0.83 -8.18 -3.32
CA THR A 333 -2.20 -8.42 -3.82
C THR A 333 -3.10 -7.17 -3.95
N SER A 334 -2.54 -5.97 -3.82
CA SER A 334 -3.23 -4.68 -3.83
C SER A 334 -2.69 -3.79 -4.95
N GLY A 335 -3.57 -3.02 -5.60
CA GLY A 335 -3.20 -1.97 -6.55
C GLY A 335 -2.91 -2.47 -7.98
N ALA A 336 -3.57 -3.55 -8.35
CA ALA A 336 -3.73 -3.93 -9.74
C ALA A 336 -4.55 -2.90 -10.53
N ASP A 337 -4.41 -2.94 -11.85
CA ASP A 337 -5.07 -2.00 -12.71
C ASP A 337 -6.58 -2.28 -12.82
N PRO A 338 -7.41 -1.22 -12.94
CA PRO A 338 -8.81 -1.31 -13.25
C PRO A 338 -9.04 -2.01 -14.60
N THR A 339 -9.96 -2.96 -14.58
CA THR A 339 -10.33 -3.77 -15.74
C THR A 339 -11.82 -3.69 -16.01
N LYS A 340 -12.15 -3.98 -17.27
CA LYS A 340 -13.46 -4.46 -17.67
C LYS A 340 -13.32 -5.90 -18.10
N GLU A 341 -14.16 -6.76 -17.54
CA GLU A 341 -14.03 -8.19 -17.76
C GLU A 341 -15.38 -8.84 -18.05
N THR A 342 -15.33 -9.91 -18.82
CA THR A 342 -16.47 -10.80 -19.03
C THR A 342 -16.17 -12.16 -18.41
N VAL A 343 -17.00 -12.55 -17.44
CA VAL A 343 -16.90 -13.83 -16.73
C VAL A 343 -18.03 -14.75 -17.21
N VAL A 344 -17.69 -15.98 -17.56
CA VAL A 344 -18.65 -17.01 -18.01
C VAL A 344 -18.42 -18.29 -17.23
N LEU A 345 -19.45 -18.77 -16.54
CA LEU A 345 -19.48 -20.12 -15.98
C LEU A 345 -20.33 -21.02 -16.89
N SER A 346 -19.82 -22.21 -17.18
CA SER A 346 -20.50 -23.23 -17.97
C SER A 346 -20.36 -24.62 -17.36
N LYS A 347 -21.34 -25.49 -17.66
CA LYS A 347 -21.34 -26.93 -17.34
C LYS A 347 -21.57 -27.69 -18.64
N GLY A 348 -20.56 -28.41 -19.11
CA GLY A 348 -20.58 -28.96 -20.47
C GLY A 348 -20.74 -27.84 -21.51
N SER A 349 -21.70 -27.99 -22.42
CA SER A 349 -22.04 -26.97 -23.43
C SER A 349 -22.99 -25.88 -22.93
N THR A 350 -23.52 -25.99 -21.71
CA THR A 350 -24.53 -25.06 -21.19
C THR A 350 -23.88 -23.93 -20.39
N THR A 351 -24.17 -22.69 -20.77
CA THR A 351 -23.82 -21.52 -19.95
C THR A 351 -24.72 -21.46 -18.71
N VAL A 352 -24.10 -21.48 -17.53
CA VAL A 352 -24.79 -21.29 -16.25
C VAL A 352 -25.05 -19.81 -16.01
N LYS A 353 -24.02 -18.97 -16.20
CA LYS A 353 -24.13 -17.51 -16.09
C LYS A 353 -23.03 -16.84 -16.91
N LYS A 354 -23.36 -15.68 -17.47
CA LYS A 354 -22.42 -14.74 -18.10
C LYS A 354 -22.65 -13.36 -17.49
N GLN A 355 -21.58 -12.66 -17.14
CA GLN A 355 -21.65 -11.33 -16.55
C GLN A 355 -20.48 -10.49 -17.06
N THR A 356 -20.74 -9.22 -17.33
CA THR A 356 -19.68 -8.22 -17.55
C THR A 356 -19.56 -7.39 -16.29
N LEU A 357 -18.33 -7.23 -15.84
CA LEU A 357 -17.95 -6.51 -14.63
C LEU A 357 -16.99 -5.38 -15.00
N SER A 358 -16.92 -4.39 -14.15
CA SER A 358 -15.95 -3.29 -14.27
C SER A 358 -15.47 -2.98 -12.86
N ASN A 359 -14.17 -3.07 -12.67
CA ASN A 359 -13.53 -2.78 -11.40
C ASN A 359 -12.74 -1.48 -11.52
N TRP A 360 -13.09 -0.49 -10.69
CA TRP A 360 -12.46 0.83 -10.65
C TRP A 360 -11.54 1.02 -9.43
N GLY A 361 -11.09 -0.06 -8.79
CA GLY A 361 -10.23 0.00 -7.61
C GLY A 361 -10.96 0.31 -6.29
N SER A 362 -12.29 0.27 -6.27
CA SER A 362 -13.10 0.56 -5.06
C SER A 362 -14.31 -0.34 -4.86
N SER A 363 -14.51 -1.38 -5.67
CA SER A 363 -15.67 -2.27 -5.54
C SER A 363 -15.29 -3.74 -5.66
N ASP A 364 -15.77 -4.55 -4.71
CA ASP A 364 -15.80 -6.02 -4.75
C ASP A 364 -16.81 -6.48 -5.82
N ALA A 365 -16.54 -6.17 -7.09
CA ALA A 365 -17.40 -6.54 -8.20
C ALA A 365 -17.46 -8.07 -8.31
N GLU A 366 -18.42 -8.71 -7.64
CA GLU A 366 -18.46 -10.17 -7.53
C GLU A 366 -19.18 -10.82 -8.73
N PHE A 367 -18.57 -11.86 -9.29
CA PHE A 367 -19.30 -12.86 -10.06
C PHE A 367 -19.77 -13.96 -9.13
N SER A 368 -21.08 -14.22 -9.07
CA SER A 368 -21.63 -15.38 -8.37
C SER A 368 -22.68 -16.09 -9.22
N ALA A 369 -22.58 -17.41 -9.33
CA ALA A 369 -23.51 -18.24 -10.08
C ALA A 369 -23.91 -19.49 -9.29
N GLY A 370 -25.21 -19.68 -9.07
CA GLY A 370 -25.73 -20.87 -8.39
C GLY A 370 -25.50 -22.14 -9.21
N ILE A 371 -25.02 -23.19 -8.55
CA ILE A 371 -24.81 -24.52 -9.12
C ILE A 371 -25.77 -25.53 -8.48
N ARG A 372 -26.32 -26.43 -9.30
CA ARG A 372 -27.41 -27.35 -8.88
C ARG A 372 -26.96 -28.79 -8.64
N SER A 373 -25.82 -29.18 -9.21
CA SER A 373 -25.34 -30.56 -9.14
C SER A 373 -23.82 -30.61 -9.23
N ALA A 374 -23.23 -31.61 -8.59
CA ALA A 374 -21.80 -31.88 -8.70
C ALA A 374 -21.41 -32.15 -10.17
N GLY A 375 -20.17 -31.85 -10.52
CA GLY A 375 -19.62 -32.14 -11.85
C GLY A 375 -18.52 -31.19 -12.27
N TRP A 376 -18.13 -31.30 -13.53
CA TRP A 376 -17.13 -30.44 -14.16
C TRP A 376 -17.75 -29.13 -14.62
N TYR A 377 -17.09 -28.04 -14.27
CA TYR A 377 -17.43 -26.68 -14.67
C TYR A 377 -16.25 -26.03 -15.37
N ARG A 378 -16.55 -25.09 -16.26
CA ARG A 378 -15.56 -24.23 -16.90
C ARG A 378 -15.90 -22.77 -16.61
N LEU A 379 -14.98 -22.06 -15.97
CA LEU A 379 -15.06 -20.63 -15.72
C LEU A 379 -14.03 -19.91 -16.59
N THR A 380 -14.48 -19.05 -17.49
CA THR A 380 -13.62 -18.22 -18.33
C THR A 380 -13.72 -16.75 -17.95
N VAL A 381 -12.60 -16.05 -18.01
CA VAL A 381 -12.48 -14.61 -17.76
C VAL A 381 -11.72 -13.99 -18.93
N ASP A 382 -12.25 -12.88 -19.45
CA ASP A 382 -11.58 -12.05 -20.45
C ASP A 382 -11.54 -10.62 -19.93
N ALA A 383 -10.36 -10.16 -19.51
CA ALA A 383 -10.14 -8.89 -18.83
C ALA A 383 -9.29 -7.95 -19.67
N GLN A 384 -9.74 -6.72 -19.81
CA GLN A 384 -9.06 -5.66 -20.54
C GLN A 384 -8.93 -4.45 -19.64
N ARG A 385 -7.77 -3.79 -19.65
CA ARG A 385 -7.60 -2.54 -18.91
C ARG A 385 -8.60 -1.49 -19.37
N TYR A 386 -9.25 -0.83 -18.42
CA TYR A 386 -10.31 0.12 -18.71
C TYR A 386 -10.46 1.11 -17.55
N ARG A 387 -10.48 2.42 -17.84
CA ARG A 387 -10.84 3.51 -16.90
C ARG A 387 -11.36 4.73 -17.68
N PRO A 388 -12.63 5.12 -17.53
CA PRO A 388 -13.22 6.29 -18.15
C PRO A 388 -12.43 7.55 -17.77
N GLY A 389 -12.29 8.45 -18.74
CA GLY A 389 -11.57 9.71 -18.53
C GLY A 389 -10.04 9.60 -18.53
N ILE A 390 -9.47 8.39 -18.66
CA ILE A 390 -8.04 8.19 -18.84
C ILE A 390 -7.72 7.79 -20.28
N THR A 391 -6.64 8.34 -20.80
CA THR A 391 -5.99 7.83 -22.02
C THR A 391 -4.79 6.98 -21.65
N PHE A 392 -4.82 5.70 -22.01
CA PHE A 392 -3.68 4.80 -21.77
C PHE A 392 -2.52 5.07 -22.75
N PRO A 393 -1.26 4.88 -22.31
CA PRO A 393 -0.11 4.96 -23.19
C PRO A 393 -0.25 4.04 -24.41
N ALA A 394 0.09 4.55 -25.60
CA ALA A 394 0.16 3.74 -26.81
C ALA A 394 1.21 2.62 -26.64
N GLY A 395 0.87 1.41 -27.08
CA GLY A 395 1.78 0.27 -27.02
C GLY A 395 1.97 -0.34 -25.62
N MET A 396 1.18 0.07 -24.62
CA MET A 396 1.19 -0.47 -23.26
C MET A 396 1.21 -2.01 -23.25
N LEU A 397 2.05 -2.57 -22.38
CA LEU A 397 2.19 -4.00 -22.12
C LEU A 397 1.05 -4.51 -21.23
N SER A 398 0.81 -5.81 -21.22
CA SER A 398 -0.23 -6.47 -20.40
C SER A 398 -1.64 -5.84 -20.55
N SER A 399 -1.98 -5.35 -21.73
CA SER A 399 -3.26 -4.67 -21.99
C SER A 399 -4.52 -5.54 -21.77
N ARG A 400 -4.35 -6.87 -21.78
CA ARG A 400 -5.42 -7.86 -21.67
C ARG A 400 -4.88 -9.14 -21.04
N ALA A 401 -5.68 -9.76 -20.18
CA ALA A 401 -5.43 -11.10 -19.64
C ALA A 401 -6.67 -11.98 -19.81
N THR A 402 -6.47 -13.28 -20.03
CA THR A 402 -7.58 -14.24 -20.09
C THR A 402 -7.29 -15.45 -19.21
N LEU A 403 -8.33 -15.93 -18.52
CA LEU A 403 -8.30 -17.12 -17.69
C LEU A 403 -9.33 -18.13 -18.20
N ASP A 404 -8.99 -19.41 -18.14
CA ASP A 404 -9.87 -20.52 -18.45
C ASP A 404 -9.58 -21.67 -17.50
N TRP A 405 -10.43 -21.78 -16.48
CA TRP A 405 -10.36 -22.80 -15.46
C TRP A 405 -11.39 -23.88 -15.72
N TYR A 406 -10.93 -25.13 -15.74
CA TYR A 406 -11.76 -26.32 -15.81
C TYR A 406 -11.58 -27.10 -14.52
N PHE A 407 -12.63 -27.20 -13.73
CA PHE A 407 -12.55 -27.79 -12.40
C PHE A 407 -13.81 -28.53 -11.98
N ARG A 408 -13.65 -29.46 -11.05
CA ARG A 408 -14.80 -30.12 -10.43
C ARG A 408 -15.36 -29.28 -9.28
N ALA A 409 -16.66 -29.04 -9.30
CA ALA A 409 -17.39 -28.38 -8.21
C ALA A 409 -18.49 -29.28 -7.67
N ASP A 410 -18.71 -29.22 -6.35
CA ASP A 410 -19.81 -29.88 -5.65
C ASP A 410 -20.59 -28.83 -4.86
N PRO A 411 -21.90 -28.63 -5.11
CA PRO A 411 -22.71 -27.67 -4.36
C PRO A 411 -22.80 -27.97 -2.85
N ALA A 412 -22.46 -29.19 -2.41
CA ALA A 412 -22.39 -29.56 -1.00
C ALA A 412 -21.04 -29.25 -0.33
N ALA A 413 -20.02 -28.84 -1.10
CA ALA A 413 -18.70 -28.51 -0.59
C ALA A 413 -18.51 -27.00 -0.41
N SER A 414 -17.61 -26.64 0.50
CA SER A 414 -17.08 -25.27 0.67
C SER A 414 -15.57 -25.32 0.50
N MET A 415 -15.05 -24.82 -0.63
CA MET A 415 -13.63 -24.92 -0.99
C MET A 415 -13.22 -23.90 -2.04
N VAL A 416 -11.94 -23.53 -2.05
CA VAL A 416 -11.29 -22.90 -3.21
C VAL A 416 -11.14 -23.96 -4.31
N ALA A 417 -11.50 -23.61 -5.54
CA ALA A 417 -11.35 -24.49 -6.69
C ALA A 417 -9.89 -24.98 -6.83
N PRO A 418 -9.67 -26.24 -7.22
CA PRO A 418 -8.35 -26.88 -7.32
C PRO A 418 -7.57 -26.43 -8.58
N VAL A 419 -7.61 -25.14 -8.88
CA VAL A 419 -6.96 -24.52 -10.06
C VAL A 419 -5.86 -23.57 -9.64
N PHE A 420 -5.08 -23.08 -10.61
CA PHE A 420 -3.87 -22.29 -10.43
C PHE A 420 -3.96 -20.95 -11.17
N LEU A 421 -3.19 -19.99 -10.67
CA LEU A 421 -2.77 -18.80 -11.41
C LEU A 421 -1.31 -18.95 -11.83
N THR A 422 -0.95 -18.45 -13.00
CA THR A 422 0.42 -18.50 -13.49
C THR A 422 1.08 -17.15 -13.36
N ARG A 423 2.18 -17.09 -12.62
CA ARG A 423 3.04 -15.91 -12.63
C ARG A 423 4.15 -16.09 -13.66
N PHE A 424 4.22 -15.17 -14.61
CA PHE A 424 5.33 -15.08 -15.57
C PHE A 424 6.32 -14.00 -15.12
N LEU A 425 7.61 -14.33 -15.13
CA LEU A 425 8.69 -13.40 -14.86
C LEU A 425 9.75 -13.51 -15.95
N PRO A 426 9.60 -12.78 -17.07
CA PRO A 426 10.66 -12.66 -18.06
C PRO A 426 11.93 -12.08 -17.42
N THR A 427 13.08 -12.63 -17.80
CA THR A 427 14.39 -12.22 -17.29
C THR A 427 15.23 -11.59 -18.41
N GLY A 428 16.20 -10.74 -18.03
CA GLY A 428 17.11 -10.10 -18.99
C GLY A 428 16.47 -9.01 -19.85
N LEU A 429 15.31 -8.48 -19.44
CA LEU A 429 14.70 -7.32 -20.10
C LEU A 429 15.41 -6.03 -19.69
N ASN A 430 15.39 -5.03 -20.57
CA ASN A 430 15.83 -3.67 -20.22
C ASN A 430 14.77 -2.96 -19.34
N THR A 431 15.06 -1.72 -18.93
CA THR A 431 14.18 -0.90 -18.09
C THR A 431 12.87 -0.49 -18.76
N HIS A 432 12.72 -0.67 -20.07
CA HIS A 432 11.45 -0.48 -20.80
C HIS A 432 10.71 -1.81 -21.01
N ASN A 433 11.08 -2.87 -20.28
CA ASN A 433 10.52 -4.20 -20.41
C ASN A 433 10.66 -4.77 -21.84
N GLN A 434 11.79 -4.50 -22.48
CA GLN A 434 12.12 -5.00 -23.81
C GLN A 434 13.17 -6.09 -23.76
N ALA A 435 12.95 -7.16 -24.52
CA ALA A 435 13.97 -8.15 -24.83
C ALA A 435 14.71 -7.77 -26.11
N ALA A 436 15.97 -8.21 -26.23
CA ALA A 436 16.75 -8.00 -27.43
C ALA A 436 16.08 -8.66 -28.67
N PRO A 437 16.08 -8.01 -29.84
CA PRO A 437 15.58 -8.60 -31.09
C PRO A 437 16.21 -9.95 -31.44
N ASN A 438 15.41 -10.88 -31.99
CA ASN A 438 15.85 -12.20 -32.47
C ASN A 438 16.62 -13.05 -31.42
N SER A 439 16.42 -12.76 -30.13
CA SER A 439 17.06 -13.45 -29.02
C SER A 439 16.16 -14.56 -28.45
N THR A 440 16.60 -15.17 -27.35
CA THR A 440 15.77 -16.04 -26.52
C THR A 440 15.66 -15.44 -25.13
N THR A 441 14.43 -15.24 -24.66
CA THR A 441 14.15 -14.81 -23.28
C THR A 441 13.81 -16.02 -22.41
N THR A 442 14.49 -16.12 -21.27
CA THR A 442 14.07 -17.06 -20.21
C THR A 442 12.96 -16.41 -19.39
N VAL A 443 11.85 -17.14 -19.25
CA VAL A 443 10.71 -16.75 -18.42
C VAL A 443 10.62 -17.71 -17.25
N ASP A 444 10.80 -17.21 -16.03
CA ASP A 444 10.45 -17.99 -14.84
C ASP A 444 8.92 -18.06 -14.73
N VAL A 445 8.42 -19.25 -14.47
CA VAL A 445 6.99 -19.57 -14.44
C VAL A 445 6.67 -20.27 -13.14
N SER A 446 5.70 -19.76 -12.39
CA SER A 446 5.19 -20.44 -11.20
C SER A 446 3.68 -20.59 -11.25
N ALA A 447 3.18 -21.74 -10.79
CA ALA A 447 1.77 -22.03 -10.64
C ALA A 447 1.38 -21.79 -9.17
N GLY A 448 0.81 -20.62 -8.90
CA GLY A 448 0.45 -20.13 -7.57
C GLY A 448 -0.99 -20.45 -7.18
N ARG A 449 -1.19 -20.59 -5.87
CA ARG A 449 -2.51 -20.66 -5.20
C ARG A 449 -2.41 -19.89 -3.88
N ASP A 450 -2.13 -18.59 -4.00
CA ASP A 450 -1.92 -17.70 -2.86
C ASP A 450 -3.20 -17.54 -2.04
N SER A 451 -3.05 -17.26 -0.74
CA SER A 451 -4.18 -17.10 0.18
C SER A 451 -5.15 -16.01 -0.29
N GLN A 452 -6.45 -16.31 -0.29
CA GLN A 452 -7.53 -15.36 -0.60
C GLN A 452 -8.24 -14.82 0.65
N GLY A 453 -7.66 -15.06 1.83
CA GLY A 453 -8.21 -14.64 3.12
C GLY A 453 -7.95 -15.67 4.22
N PRO A 454 -7.99 -15.28 5.50
CA PRO A 454 -7.66 -16.16 6.63
C PRO A 454 -8.67 -17.31 6.82
N ASP A 455 -9.92 -17.12 6.41
CA ASP A 455 -11.01 -18.09 6.64
C ASP A 455 -11.21 -19.09 5.49
N LEU A 456 -10.59 -18.83 4.33
CA LEU A 456 -10.73 -19.68 3.14
C LEU A 456 -9.68 -20.81 3.16
N LYS A 457 -10.16 -22.04 3.30
CA LYS A 457 -9.30 -23.23 3.27
C LYS A 457 -9.02 -23.66 1.83
N PHE A 458 -7.74 -23.78 1.52
CA PHE A 458 -7.28 -24.31 0.24
C PHE A 458 -7.24 -25.84 0.30
N THR A 459 -7.86 -26.49 -0.67
CA THR A 459 -7.61 -27.92 -0.94
C THR A 459 -6.14 -28.08 -1.27
N LYS A 460 -5.44 -29.09 -0.74
CA LYS A 460 -4.05 -29.35 -1.11
C LYS A 460 -3.99 -29.92 -2.54
N VAL A 461 -3.38 -29.18 -3.46
CA VAL A 461 -3.26 -29.56 -4.88
C VAL A 461 -1.86 -29.19 -5.37
N THR A 462 -1.25 -30.05 -6.17
CA THR A 462 0.09 -29.85 -6.74
C THR A 462 0.00 -29.87 -8.26
N ALA A 463 0.66 -28.92 -8.92
CA ALA A 463 0.77 -28.91 -10.38
C ALA A 463 1.56 -30.15 -10.83
N ARG A 464 0.97 -30.94 -11.74
CA ARG A 464 1.56 -32.13 -12.35
C ARG A 464 2.30 -31.79 -13.63
N SER A 465 1.74 -30.91 -14.44
CA SER A 465 2.39 -30.46 -15.68
C SER A 465 2.17 -28.97 -15.90
N VAL A 466 3.18 -28.32 -16.47
CA VAL A 466 3.15 -26.93 -16.88
C VAL A 466 3.64 -26.86 -18.33
N ARG A 467 2.81 -26.32 -19.20
CA ARG A 467 3.12 -26.06 -20.61
C ARG A 467 3.05 -24.57 -20.85
N VAL A 468 3.93 -24.06 -21.70
CA VAL A 468 4.00 -22.62 -22.02
C VAL A 468 4.06 -22.46 -23.53
N TRP A 469 3.35 -21.45 -24.02
CA TRP A 469 3.39 -21.01 -25.40
C TRP A 469 3.65 -19.51 -25.46
N SER A 470 4.25 -19.07 -26.56
CA SER A 470 4.39 -17.67 -26.90
C SER A 470 3.65 -17.35 -28.21
N SER A 471 3.28 -16.09 -28.37
CA SER A 471 2.70 -15.56 -29.60
C SER A 471 3.27 -14.19 -29.89
N THR A 472 3.57 -13.92 -31.17
CA THR A 472 4.13 -12.65 -31.66
C THR A 472 3.14 -11.91 -32.56
N ASP A 473 1.93 -12.45 -32.77
CA ASP A 473 0.90 -11.93 -33.67
C ASP A 473 -0.41 -11.56 -32.94
N GLY A 474 -0.31 -11.30 -31.64
CA GLY A 474 -1.44 -10.92 -30.80
C GLY A 474 -2.31 -12.12 -30.38
N GLY A 475 -1.75 -13.32 -30.32
CA GLY A 475 -2.43 -14.53 -29.86
C GLY A 475 -3.22 -15.28 -30.94
N ARG A 476 -2.99 -14.98 -32.23
CA ARG A 476 -3.62 -15.69 -33.35
C ARG A 476 -2.97 -17.05 -33.56
N THR A 477 -1.63 -17.09 -33.53
CA THR A 477 -0.85 -18.33 -33.56
C THR A 477 -0.02 -18.49 -32.29
N TRP A 478 0.26 -19.73 -31.91
CA TRP A 478 0.95 -20.08 -30.66
C TRP A 478 2.07 -21.06 -30.94
N GLN A 479 3.27 -20.71 -30.48
CA GLN A 479 4.46 -21.57 -30.56
C GLN A 479 4.75 -22.14 -29.18
N ALA A 480 4.99 -23.45 -29.09
CA ALA A 480 5.33 -24.07 -27.83
C ALA A 480 6.73 -23.63 -27.40
N ALA A 481 6.86 -23.20 -26.15
CA ALA A 481 8.15 -22.93 -25.52
C ALA A 481 8.73 -24.22 -24.93
N THR A 482 10.06 -24.33 -24.90
CA THR A 482 10.72 -25.40 -24.16
C THR A 482 10.61 -25.09 -22.67
N VAL A 483 9.92 -25.96 -21.91
CA VAL A 483 9.72 -25.82 -20.47
C VAL A 483 10.56 -26.85 -19.72
N ARG A 484 11.33 -26.40 -18.73
CA ARG A 484 12.06 -27.26 -17.80
C ARG A 484 11.67 -26.95 -16.37
N GLN A 485 11.63 -27.97 -15.52
CA GLN A 485 11.45 -27.76 -14.09
C GLN A 485 12.76 -27.23 -13.47
N SER A 486 12.65 -26.25 -12.59
CA SER A 486 13.78 -25.60 -11.89
C SER A 486 13.39 -25.39 -10.42
N GLY A 487 13.80 -26.33 -9.55
CA GLY A 487 13.37 -26.35 -8.15
C GLY A 487 11.86 -26.53 -8.03
N SER A 488 11.18 -25.61 -7.33
CA SER A 488 9.72 -25.56 -7.19
C SER A 488 9.00 -24.80 -8.30
N ALA A 489 9.73 -24.25 -9.27
CA ALA A 489 9.20 -23.47 -10.37
C ALA A 489 9.55 -24.12 -11.72
N TRP A 490 9.14 -23.47 -12.81
CA TRP A 490 9.46 -23.85 -14.18
C TRP A 490 10.16 -22.69 -14.89
N GLN A 491 10.95 -23.03 -15.91
CA GLN A 491 11.57 -22.06 -16.81
C GLN A 491 11.15 -22.37 -18.23
N ALA A 492 10.63 -21.36 -18.92
CA ALA A 492 10.29 -21.44 -20.33
C ALA A 492 11.30 -20.63 -21.15
N SER A 493 11.83 -21.23 -22.22
CA SER A 493 12.65 -20.52 -23.20
C SER A 493 11.78 -20.04 -24.36
N VAL A 494 11.67 -18.73 -24.53
CA VAL A 494 10.82 -18.09 -25.54
C VAL A 494 11.67 -17.40 -26.60
N HIS A 495 11.48 -17.78 -27.86
CA HIS A 495 12.15 -17.13 -28.98
C HIS A 495 11.46 -15.80 -29.31
N ASN A 496 12.25 -14.74 -29.43
CA ASN A 496 11.79 -13.38 -29.67
C ASN A 496 11.80 -13.05 -31.17
N PRO A 497 10.78 -12.32 -31.68
CA PRO A 497 10.81 -11.80 -33.04
C PRO A 497 11.83 -10.66 -33.17
N ALA A 498 11.95 -10.11 -34.38
CA ALA A 498 12.80 -8.93 -34.64
C ALA A 498 12.24 -7.64 -34.00
N SER A 499 10.92 -7.54 -33.83
CA SER A 499 10.25 -6.38 -33.23
C SER A 499 8.84 -6.74 -32.74
N GLY A 500 8.21 -5.82 -32.01
CA GLY A 500 6.83 -5.95 -31.55
C GLY A 500 6.73 -6.32 -30.08
N ALA A 501 5.81 -7.23 -29.75
CA ALA A 501 5.59 -7.69 -28.38
C ALA A 501 5.24 -9.17 -28.37
N VAL A 502 5.55 -9.84 -27.26
CA VAL A 502 5.28 -11.25 -27.05
C VAL A 502 4.12 -11.41 -26.09
N ALA A 503 3.12 -12.22 -26.45
CA ALA A 503 2.11 -12.73 -25.52
C ALA A 503 2.55 -14.09 -24.96
N LEU A 504 2.23 -14.36 -23.71
CA LEU A 504 2.55 -15.61 -23.02
C LEU A 504 1.27 -16.32 -22.64
N ARG A 505 1.24 -17.64 -22.85
CA ARG A 505 0.16 -18.52 -22.42
C ARG A 505 0.72 -19.69 -21.63
N SER A 506 0.05 -20.07 -20.56
CA SER A 506 0.33 -21.30 -19.84
C SER A 506 -0.86 -22.26 -19.88
N GLU A 507 -0.56 -23.52 -19.65
CA GLU A 507 -1.53 -24.51 -19.20
C GLU A 507 -0.91 -25.27 -18.02
N VAL A 508 -1.63 -25.29 -16.90
CA VAL A 508 -1.29 -26.04 -15.70
C VAL A 508 -2.35 -27.10 -15.46
N THR A 509 -1.93 -28.35 -15.25
CA THR A 509 -2.83 -29.44 -14.86
C THR A 509 -2.37 -30.10 -13.58
N ASP A 510 -3.32 -30.64 -12.81
CA ASP A 510 -3.03 -31.46 -11.63
C ASP A 510 -3.23 -32.96 -11.89
N SER A 511 -3.17 -33.78 -10.83
CA SER A 511 -3.40 -35.21 -10.92
C SER A 511 -4.88 -35.61 -10.99
N ALA A 512 -5.80 -34.73 -10.59
CA ALA A 512 -7.25 -34.97 -10.60
C ALA A 512 -7.90 -34.61 -11.95
N GLY A 513 -7.16 -33.93 -12.83
CA GLY A 513 -7.62 -33.50 -14.16
C GLY A 513 -8.13 -32.07 -14.18
N ASP A 514 -7.99 -31.32 -13.09
CA ASP A 514 -8.24 -29.88 -13.07
C ASP A 514 -7.20 -29.17 -13.94
N ARG A 515 -7.65 -28.14 -14.64
CA ARG A 515 -6.85 -27.44 -15.65
C ARG A 515 -7.02 -25.93 -15.56
N SER A 516 -5.90 -25.22 -15.66
CA SER A 516 -5.86 -23.76 -15.69
C SER A 516 -5.11 -23.32 -16.94
N VAL A 517 -5.77 -22.55 -17.80
CA VAL A 517 -5.13 -21.88 -18.93
C VAL A 517 -5.15 -20.39 -18.67
N GLU A 518 -3.99 -19.76 -18.76
CA GLU A 518 -3.86 -18.32 -18.59
C GLU A 518 -3.16 -17.73 -19.81
N THR A 519 -3.52 -16.52 -20.21
CA THR A 519 -2.81 -15.77 -21.25
C THR A 519 -2.66 -14.31 -20.86
N VAL A 520 -1.43 -13.81 -20.93
CA VAL A 520 -1.09 -12.39 -20.80
C VAL A 520 -0.71 -11.86 -22.18
N TYR A 521 -1.50 -10.93 -22.72
CA TYR A 521 -1.25 -10.33 -24.03
C TYR A 521 -0.26 -9.17 -23.92
N ARG A 522 0.70 -9.10 -24.85
CA ARG A 522 1.81 -8.12 -24.82
C ARG A 522 2.54 -8.19 -23.47
N ALA A 523 2.90 -9.38 -23.02
CA ALA A 523 3.59 -9.62 -21.76
C ALA A 523 4.92 -8.86 -21.65
N TYR A 524 5.68 -8.76 -22.74
CA TYR A 524 6.87 -7.91 -22.84
C TYR A 524 7.09 -7.44 -24.29
N ALA A 525 7.89 -6.38 -24.48
CA ALA A 525 8.21 -5.80 -25.77
C ALA A 525 9.53 -6.35 -26.34
N ILE A 526 9.79 -6.07 -27.62
CA ILE A 526 11.08 -6.27 -28.27
C ILE A 526 11.62 -4.91 -28.71
N GLY A 527 12.88 -4.60 -28.37
CA GLY A 527 13.47 -3.29 -28.61
C GLY A 527 14.95 -3.20 -28.32
#